data_AF-A0A0A2GUU8-F1
#
_entry.id   AF-A0A0A2GUU8-F1
#
_cell.length_a   1.000
_cell.length_b   1.000
_cell.length_c   1.000
_cell.angle_alpha   90.00
_cell.angle_beta   90.00
_cell.angle_gamma   90.00
#
_symmetry.space_group_name_H-M   'P 1'
#
loop_
_entity.id
_entity.type
_entity.pdbx_description
1 polymer ?
#
loop_
_entity_poly.entity_id
_entity_poly.type
_entity_poly.pdbx_seq_one_letter_code
_entity_poly.pdbx_strand_id
1 'polypeptide(L)'
;MFYKLDIIITERNAILSFGVGLVKRKLPINQLNLETAQIIKTTLLWGIGYRFTPHGTLFNTRVGGALHIKTKNKNSEFFVVTDNIVAIKTAIKKAQSISNT
;
A
#
# COMPACT_ATOMS: atom_id res chain seq x y z
N MET A 1 -14.17 12.08 -4.11
CA MET A 1 -13.90 10.63 -4.05
C MET A 1 -12.52 10.30 -3.47
N PHE A 2 -11.43 10.92 -3.93
CA PHE A 2 -10.04 10.62 -3.50
C PHE A 2 -9.45 11.61 -2.48
N TYR A 3 -10.28 12.20 -1.59
CA TYR A 3 -9.81 13.21 -0.63
C TYR A 3 -9.14 12.60 0.62
N LYS A 4 -9.41 11.32 0.90
CA LYS A 4 -8.89 10.56 2.03
C LYS A 4 -8.43 9.20 1.55
N LEU A 5 -7.33 8.69 2.09
CA LEU A 5 -6.86 7.32 1.90
C LEU A 5 -6.70 6.68 3.28
N ASP A 6 -7.52 5.69 3.57
CA ASP A 6 -7.40 4.85 4.75
C ASP A 6 -6.56 3.62 4.43
N ILE A 7 -5.60 3.33 5.32
CA ILE A 7 -4.74 2.15 5.26
C ILE A 7 -4.99 1.36 6.53
N ILE A 8 -5.64 0.20 6.39
CA ILE A 8 -5.99 -0.66 7.53
C ILE A 8 -5.16 -1.94 7.42
N ILE A 9 -4.32 -2.19 8.43
CA ILE A 9 -3.55 -3.42 8.54
C ILE A 9 -4.22 -4.30 9.58
N THR A 10 -4.68 -5.47 9.15
CA THR A 10 -5.24 -6.54 9.99
C THR A 10 -4.28 -7.72 10.00
N GLU A 11 -4.53 -8.74 10.81
CA GLU A 11 -3.73 -9.98 10.83
C GLU A 11 -3.70 -10.68 9.46
N ARG A 12 -4.82 -10.61 8.73
CA ARG A 12 -4.97 -11.33 7.45
C ARG A 12 -4.71 -10.45 6.23
N ASN A 13 -5.04 -9.16 6.30
CA ASN A 13 -5.07 -8.30 5.12
C ASN A 13 -4.56 -6.87 5.38
N ALA A 14 -3.88 -6.31 4.38
CA ALA A 14 -3.69 -4.89 4.20
C ALA A 14 -4.81 -4.35 3.28
N ILE A 15 -5.52 -3.33 3.73
CA ILE A 15 -6.68 -2.76 3.03
C ILE A 15 -6.40 -1.28 2.76
N LEU A 16 -6.55 -0.87 1.50
CA LEU A 16 -6.47 0.51 1.03
C LEU A 16 -7.87 0.94 0.63
N SER A 17 -8.33 2.10 1.08
CA SER A 17 -9.68 2.59 0.76
C SER A 17 -9.72 4.11 0.60
N PHE A 18 -10.39 4.61 -0.45
CA PHE A 18 -10.54 6.04 -0.68
C PHE A 18 -11.87 6.61 -0.17
N GLY A 19 -11.80 7.80 0.41
CA GLY A 19 -12.98 8.56 0.85
C GLY A 19 -13.82 7.77 1.83
N VAL A 20 -15.07 7.48 1.46
CA VAL A 20 -16.03 6.69 2.25
C VAL A 20 -15.90 5.16 2.04
N GLY A 21 -14.94 4.70 1.24
CA GLY A 21 -14.62 3.28 1.08
C GLY A 21 -15.18 2.59 -0.19
N LEU A 22 -15.70 3.35 -1.16
CA LEU A 22 -16.21 2.79 -2.42
C LEU A 22 -15.10 2.19 -3.30
N VAL A 23 -13.95 2.87 -3.37
CA VAL A 23 -12.77 2.36 -4.07
C VAL A 23 -11.84 1.74 -3.03
N LYS A 24 -11.76 0.40 -3.02
CA LYS A 24 -10.95 -0.36 -2.06
C LYS A 24 -10.09 -1.43 -2.73
N ARG A 25 -8.92 -1.68 -2.16
CA ARG A 25 -8.03 -2.79 -2.51
C ARG A 25 -7.66 -3.56 -1.26
N LYS A 26 -7.73 -4.88 -1.33
CA LYS A 26 -7.43 -5.80 -0.22
C LYS A 26 -6.32 -6.76 -0.65
N LEU A 27 -5.26 -6.86 0.14
CA LEU A 27 -4.10 -7.70 -0.13
C LEU A 27 -3.83 -8.60 1.08
N PRO A 28 -3.65 -9.92 0.90
CA PRO A 28 -3.27 -10.81 1.98
C PRO A 28 -1.90 -10.43 2.56
N ILE A 29 -1.81 -10.33 3.89
CA ILE A 29 -0.58 -9.93 4.59
C ILE A 29 0.56 -10.92 4.33
N ASN A 30 0.24 -12.22 4.29
CA ASN A 30 1.21 -13.28 4.02
C ASN A 30 1.79 -13.25 2.59
N GLN A 31 1.15 -12.52 1.67
CA GLN A 31 1.63 -12.32 0.31
C GLN A 31 2.56 -11.12 0.18
N LEU A 32 2.52 -10.14 1.09
CA LEU A 32 3.39 -8.96 1.01
C LEU A 32 4.85 -9.35 1.29
N ASN A 33 5.76 -9.11 0.34
CA ASN A 33 7.18 -9.37 0.53
C ASN A 33 7.90 -8.11 1.05
N LEU A 34 8.10 -8.02 2.36
CA LEU A 34 8.77 -6.88 3.00
C LEU A 34 10.22 -6.66 2.57
N GLU A 35 10.90 -7.67 2.00
CA GLU A 35 12.25 -7.51 1.44
C GLU A 35 12.26 -6.62 0.20
N THR A 36 11.12 -6.55 -0.50
CA THR A 36 10.95 -5.68 -1.68
C THR A 36 10.52 -4.25 -1.32
N ALA A 37 10.38 -3.94 -0.02
CA ALA A 37 9.86 -2.67 0.44
C ALA A 37 10.83 -1.53 0.13
N GLN A 38 10.44 -0.65 -0.79
CA GLN A 38 11.22 0.52 -1.21
C GLN A 38 10.38 1.80 -1.17
N ILE A 39 11.07 2.94 -1.12
CA ILE A 39 10.45 4.26 -1.19
C ILE A 39 10.64 4.81 -2.61
N ILE A 40 9.53 5.02 -3.31
CA ILE A 40 9.52 5.62 -4.66
C ILE A 40 9.02 7.05 -4.54
N LYS A 41 9.76 8.02 -5.05
CA LYS A 41 9.30 9.42 -5.11
C LYS A 41 8.29 9.55 -6.26
N THR A 42 7.05 9.90 -5.95
CA THR A 42 6.03 10.11 -6.97
C THR A 42 6.22 11.45 -7.66
N THR A 43 6.03 11.50 -8.98
CA THR A 43 6.02 12.76 -9.75
C THR A 43 4.60 13.31 -9.86
N LEU A 44 4.48 14.63 -10.11
CA LEU A 44 3.18 15.25 -10.36
C LEU A 44 2.48 14.69 -11.60
N LEU A 45 3.25 14.22 -12.59
CA LEU A 45 2.76 13.64 -13.84
C LEU A 45 1.87 12.40 -13.63
N TRP A 46 2.14 11.61 -12.58
CA TRP A 46 1.30 10.44 -12.26
C TRP A 46 -0.05 10.82 -11.65
N GLY A 47 -0.18 12.06 -11.16
CA GLY A 47 -1.40 12.61 -10.59
C GLY A 47 -1.76 12.06 -9.21
N ILE A 48 -3.00 12.31 -8.82
CA ILE A 48 -3.57 11.94 -7.51
C ILE A 48 -4.74 10.97 -7.74
N GLY A 49 -4.82 9.92 -6.92
CA GLY A 49 -5.94 8.98 -6.85
C GLY A 49 -5.51 7.52 -7.01
N TYR A 50 -6.35 6.74 -7.68
CA TYR A 50 -6.05 5.38 -8.13
C TYR A 50 -5.39 5.46 -9.51
N ARG A 51 -4.08 5.18 -9.60
CA ARG A 51 -3.29 5.47 -10.81
C ARG A 51 -2.48 4.26 -11.26
N PHE A 52 -2.59 3.91 -12.53
CA PHE A 52 -1.69 2.96 -13.17
C PHE A 52 -0.40 3.69 -13.57
N THR A 53 0.73 3.20 -13.08
CA THR A 53 2.07 3.74 -13.32
C THR A 53 2.98 2.62 -13.84
N PRO A 54 4.17 2.94 -14.40
CA PRO A 54 5.15 1.92 -14.79
C PRO A 54 5.61 1.01 -13.63
N HIS A 55 5.50 1.48 -12.39
CA HIS A 55 5.83 0.70 -11.19
C HIS A 55 4.63 -0.09 -10.64
N GLY A 56 3.45 0.09 -11.25
CA GLY A 56 2.19 -0.59 -10.96
C GLY A 56 1.10 0.38 -10.45
N THR A 57 0.15 -0.09 -9.64
CA THR A 57 -1.05 0.67 -9.26
C THR A 57 -0.83 1.46 -7.96
N LEU A 58 -0.61 2.77 -8.11
CA LEU A 58 -0.41 3.74 -7.04
C LEU A 58 -1.74 4.20 -6.44
N PHE A 59 -1.79 4.25 -5.11
CA PHE A 59 -2.87 4.84 -4.33
C PHE A 59 -2.36 6.07 -3.58
N ASN A 60 -2.88 7.25 -3.90
CA ASN A 60 -2.47 8.48 -3.21
C ASN A 60 -3.58 9.53 -3.15
N THR A 61 -3.52 10.40 -2.14
CA THR A 61 -4.29 11.65 -2.04
C THR A 61 -3.44 12.90 -2.26
N ARG A 62 -2.11 12.72 -2.36
CA ARG A 62 -1.11 13.76 -2.55
C ARG A 62 0.14 13.20 -3.21
N VAL A 63 1.03 14.08 -3.65
CA VAL A 63 2.39 13.72 -4.08
C VAL A 63 3.28 13.49 -2.85
N GLY A 64 4.31 12.65 -2.98
CA GLY A 64 5.30 12.44 -1.91
C GLY A 64 6.11 11.16 -2.07
N GLY A 65 6.68 10.71 -0.95
CA GLY A 65 7.28 9.38 -0.85
C GLY A 65 6.20 8.30 -0.81
N ALA A 66 6.29 7.33 -1.71
CA ALA A 66 5.40 6.18 -1.75
C ALA A 66 6.10 4.91 -1.30
N LEU A 67 5.47 4.18 -0.38
CA LEU A 67 5.89 2.84 0.01
C LEU A 67 5.41 1.86 -1.05
N HIS A 68 6.34 1.18 -1.72
CA HIS A 68 6.08 0.13 -2.70
C HIS A 68 6.55 -1.21 -2.17
N ILE A 69 5.63 -2.16 -2.04
CA ILE A 69 5.88 -3.54 -1.59
C ILE A 69 5.21 -4.48 -2.58
N LYS A 70 5.98 -5.39 -3.18
CA LYS A 70 5.47 -6.39 -4.12
C LYS A 70 4.89 -7.59 -3.38
N THR A 71 3.93 -8.28 -3.99
CA THR A 71 3.54 -9.60 -3.50
C THR A 71 4.53 -10.68 -3.93
N LYS A 72 4.59 -11.78 -3.17
CA LYS A 72 5.46 -12.95 -3.44
C LYS A 72 5.27 -13.50 -4.86
N ASN A 73 4.02 -13.56 -5.33
CA ASN A 73 3.67 -14.00 -6.68
C ASN A 73 3.81 -12.90 -7.76
N LYS A 74 4.21 -11.68 -7.40
CA LYS A 74 4.42 -10.52 -8.30
C LYS A 74 3.17 -10.05 -9.09
N ASN A 75 2.00 -10.62 -8.85
CA ASN A 75 0.76 -10.26 -9.56
C ASN A 75 0.06 -9.03 -8.96
N SER A 76 0.48 -8.58 -7.79
CA SER A 76 -0.11 -7.44 -7.10
C SER A 76 0.91 -6.76 -6.20
N GLU A 77 0.51 -5.63 -5.62
CA GLU A 77 1.42 -4.78 -4.87
C GLU A 77 0.66 -3.83 -3.96
N PHE A 78 1.33 -3.49 -2.87
CA PHE A 78 0.96 -2.43 -1.96
C PHE A 78 1.78 -1.19 -2.33
N PHE A 79 1.14 -0.20 -2.96
CA PHE A 79 1.83 0.98 -3.46
C PHE A 79 1.08 2.26 -3.08
N VAL A 80 1.58 2.98 -2.07
CA VAL A 80 0.83 4.07 -1.42
C VAL A 80 1.70 5.25 -1.05
N VAL A 81 1.22 6.48 -1.23
CA VAL A 81 1.86 7.66 -0.64
C VAL A 81 1.47 7.79 0.83
N THR A 82 2.46 7.94 1.70
CA THR A 82 2.26 8.06 3.15
C THR A 82 3.51 8.61 3.83
N ASP A 83 3.34 9.36 4.92
CA ASP A 83 4.46 9.79 5.77
C ASP A 83 4.78 8.73 6.84
N ASN A 84 3.85 7.81 7.10
CA ASN A 84 3.94 6.81 8.18
C ASN A 84 4.52 5.48 7.70
N ILE A 85 5.57 5.52 6.88
CA ILE A 85 6.18 4.35 6.25
C ILE A 85 6.64 3.32 7.28
N VAL A 86 7.32 3.78 8.34
CA VAL A 86 7.84 2.92 9.41
C VAL A 86 6.70 2.20 10.13
N ALA A 87 5.63 2.92 10.49
CA ALA A 87 4.48 2.35 11.18
C ALA A 87 3.80 1.25 10.34
N ILE A 88 3.64 1.47 9.02
CA ILE A 88 3.05 0.47 8.13
C ILE A 88 3.94 -0.77 8.01
N LYS A 89 5.26 -0.62 7.82
CA LYS A 89 6.18 -1.77 7.75
C LYS A 89 6.15 -2.58 9.05
N THR A 90 6.15 -1.92 10.20
CA THR A 90 6.07 -2.57 11.51
C THR A 90 4.74 -3.30 11.70
N ALA A 91 3.61 -2.68 11.33
CA ALA A 91 2.29 -3.30 11.43
C ALA A 91 2.17 -4.54 10.53
N ILE A 92 2.68 -4.47 9.29
CA ILE A 92 2.71 -5.62 8.38
C ILE A 92 3.59 -6.73 8.95
N LYS A 93 4.79 -6.42 9.46
CA LYS A 93 5.69 -7.41 10.07
C LYS A 93 5.04 -8.11 11.26
N LYS A 94 4.38 -7.36 12.15
CA LYS A 94 3.65 -7.90 13.30
C LYS A 94 2.48 -8.79 12.86
N ALA A 95 1.72 -8.37 11.85
CA ALA A 95 0.63 -9.17 11.32
C ALA A 95 1.13 -10.49 10.68
N GLN A 96 2.29 -10.47 10.02
CA GLN A 96 2.92 -11.66 9.46
C GLN A 96 3.39 -12.66 10.52
N SER A 97 3.92 -12.19 11.65
CA SER A 97 4.31 -13.11 12.74
C SER A 97 3.10 -13.81 13.37
N ILE A 98 1.94 -13.16 13.40
CA ILE A 98 0.70 -13.75 13.94
C ILE A 98 0.10 -14.74 12.94
N SER A 99 0.03 -14.38 11.65
CA SER A 99 -0.58 -15.23 10.61
C SER A 99 0.19 -16.53 10.30
N ASN A 100 1.42 -16.67 10.76
CA ASN A 100 2.23 -17.89 10.61
C ASN A 100 2.06 -18.86 11.80
N THR A 101 1.24 -18.50 12.78
CA THR A 101 0.81 -19.36 13.89
C THR A 101 -0.55 -19.94 13.57
#